data_AF-A0A9D8BJR5-F1
#
_entry.id   AF-A0A9D8BJR5-F1
#
_cell.length_a   1.000
_cell.length_b   1.000
_cell.length_c   1.000
_cell.angle_alpha   90.00
_cell.angle_beta   90.00
_cell.angle_gamma   90.00
#
_symmetry.space_group_name_H-M   'P 1'
#
loop_
_entity.id
_entity.type
_entity.pdbx_description
1 polymer ?
#
loop_
_entity_poly.entity_id
_entity_poly.type
_entity_poly.pdbx_seq_one_letter_code
_entity_poly.pdbx_strand_id
1 'polypeptide(L)'
;MTYSSCFSDHHDLVSPDGKIINLTRLDKTRVVAHVLFEKISKAFVGFHLPSSQIIFNLKSTIAQLGIEACLQKLEIDPSLHAAEAFVELIAIDLLGQEFLELINIEAYIGKLFACDDRRRVKNPDYLSRLFGRVDRFGKPLISLGGHLGSESLILEKIKDKTVAFLSLKSGKCLYQDTIKGFLPTIAKSLCYRNLSMREYLKLHQYLATDQERIVKKDSMLLVQTEPLHIRTVFAKIAEEFLPEGYHHTKACILQPNTHASGNIYEFYGDSQEHIHDIPLEFYTLEPYREHVFFQDRDQLRNALNDPKIVFDAFKTAPLPKEVKCATFIVKSQQLLDLTSSDWIAEETPFGHFPGIFHAERQAKMVQEYIEKQASYPYLRGMIDGNITSQGVLFSRYFPSPLMKRFLLSEIASHFLKRIYFEEPSRRQGEYFTQEDRILLLDLAKFGIPVFWVDKRSNMLLQFITREDKEAGMFVPPSQAEDFYKATAIGVYGSHLIPGGYEKEIYDLFKGLLELKHEVNHPLLNPTTTLILVTGGGPGA
;
A
#
# COMPACT_ATOMS: atom_id res chain seq x y z
N MET A 1 2.03 -2.15 -23.31
CA MET A 1 1.29 -1.64 -22.15
C MET A 1 2.16 -0.58 -21.48
N THR A 2 1.75 0.67 -21.50
CA THR A 2 2.46 1.77 -20.82
C THR A 2 2.13 1.73 -19.33
N TYR A 3 3.12 1.41 -18.50
CA TYR A 3 3.48 1.94 -17.17
C TYR A 3 2.46 2.33 -16.08
N SER A 4 1.15 2.43 -16.33
CA SER A 4 0.16 2.93 -15.38
C SER A 4 -0.75 1.86 -14.77
N SER A 5 -0.50 0.56 -15.00
CA SER A 5 -1.50 -0.47 -14.69
C SER A 5 -1.33 -1.19 -13.35
N CYS A 6 -0.15 -1.17 -12.72
CA CYS A 6 0.06 -1.92 -11.48
C CYS A 6 -0.42 -1.18 -10.23
N PHE A 7 -0.41 0.16 -10.24
CA PHE A 7 -0.84 0.98 -9.11
C PHE A 7 -1.66 2.16 -9.61
N SER A 8 -2.92 2.25 -9.20
CA SER A 8 -3.84 3.34 -9.54
C SER A 8 -3.64 4.53 -8.61
N ASP A 9 -3.71 5.77 -9.11
CA ASP A 9 -3.69 6.98 -8.26
C ASP A 9 -4.87 7.02 -7.26
N HIS A 10 -5.90 6.21 -7.48
CA HIS A 10 -7.04 6.05 -6.59
C HIS A 10 -6.96 4.75 -5.81
N HIS A 11 -7.57 4.74 -4.63
CA HIS A 11 -7.74 3.53 -3.83
C HIS A 11 -8.77 2.58 -4.44
N ASP A 12 -8.57 1.28 -4.25
CA ASP A 12 -9.42 0.21 -4.77
C ASP A 12 -10.89 0.25 -4.31
N LEU A 13 -11.21 0.92 -3.20
CA LEU A 13 -12.58 1.03 -2.68
C LEU A 13 -13.35 2.27 -3.16
N VAL A 14 -12.76 3.17 -3.97
CA VAL A 14 -13.42 4.42 -4.35
C VAL A 14 -13.32 4.71 -5.84
N SER A 15 -14.40 5.24 -6.43
CA SER A 15 -14.38 5.77 -7.79
C SER A 15 -13.81 7.20 -7.83
N PRO A 16 -13.49 7.74 -9.01
CA PRO A 16 -13.41 9.18 -9.20
C PRO A 16 -14.76 9.88 -8.91
N ASP A 17 -14.73 11.22 -8.82
CA ASP A 17 -15.98 12.00 -8.72
C ASP A 17 -16.84 11.81 -9.98
N GLY A 18 -18.13 11.56 -9.77
CA GLY A 18 -19.13 11.48 -10.82
C GLY A 18 -19.64 12.86 -11.22
N LYS A 19 -19.84 13.05 -12.53
CA LYS A 19 -20.31 14.28 -13.16
C LYS A 19 -21.80 14.18 -13.46
N ILE A 20 -22.56 15.22 -13.13
CA ILE A 20 -23.96 15.33 -13.55
C ILE A 20 -24.01 15.51 -15.07
N ILE A 21 -24.74 14.64 -15.76
CA ILE A 21 -25.02 14.71 -17.20
C ILE A 21 -26.46 15.12 -17.51
N ASN A 22 -27.38 14.89 -16.58
CA ASN A 22 -28.77 15.35 -16.69
C ASN A 22 -29.34 15.66 -15.30
N LEU A 23 -30.28 16.61 -15.23
CA LEU A 23 -30.99 17.00 -14.01
C LEU A 23 -32.48 17.12 -14.28
N THR A 24 -33.29 16.47 -13.44
CA THR A 24 -34.74 16.59 -13.45
C THR A 24 -35.19 17.19 -12.13
N ARG A 25 -35.65 18.44 -12.15
CA ARG A 25 -36.20 19.09 -10.95
C ARG A 25 -37.60 18.57 -10.68
N LEU A 26 -37.83 18.03 -9.49
CA LEU A 26 -39.14 17.55 -9.07
C LEU A 26 -39.92 18.68 -8.39
N ASP A 27 -39.27 19.36 -7.44
CA ASP A 27 -39.82 20.49 -6.70
C ASP A 27 -38.68 21.38 -6.16
N LYS A 28 -38.99 22.34 -5.28
CA LYS A 28 -37.99 23.25 -4.67
C LYS A 28 -37.00 22.55 -3.74
N THR A 29 -37.36 21.37 -3.24
CA THR A 29 -36.59 20.60 -2.27
C THR A 29 -35.92 19.38 -2.88
N ARG A 30 -36.31 18.95 -4.10
CA ARG A 30 -35.86 17.68 -4.67
C ARG A 30 -35.49 17.77 -6.14
N VAL A 31 -34.33 17.21 -6.47
CA VAL A 31 -33.81 17.11 -7.84
C VAL A 31 -33.23 15.72 -8.06
N VAL A 32 -33.58 15.08 -9.18
CA VAL A 32 -32.94 13.82 -9.60
C VAL A 32 -31.79 14.14 -10.54
N ALA A 33 -30.58 13.76 -10.14
CA ALA A 33 -29.35 13.88 -10.90
C ALA A 33 -28.98 12.55 -11.56
N HIS A 34 -28.78 12.55 -12.87
CA HIS A 34 -28.13 11.46 -13.59
C HIS A 34 -26.63 11.74 -13.61
N VAL A 35 -25.87 10.87 -12.96
CA VAL A 35 -24.44 11.05 -12.68
C VAL A 35 -23.63 9.99 -13.42
N LEU A 36 -22.66 10.43 -14.21
CA LEU A 36 -21.72 9.58 -14.94
C LEU A 36 -20.38 9.54 -14.21
N PHE A 37 -19.87 8.34 -13.94
CA PHE A 37 -18.54 8.08 -13.41
C PHE A 37 -17.67 7.50 -14.51
N GLU A 38 -16.63 8.22 -14.91
CA GLU A 38 -15.71 7.79 -15.97
C GLU A 38 -14.31 7.50 -15.41
N LYS A 39 -13.56 6.65 -16.13
CA LYS A 39 -12.17 6.31 -15.82
C LYS A 39 -12.04 5.69 -14.42
N ILE A 40 -12.99 4.84 -14.05
CA ILE A 40 -12.90 4.05 -12.82
C ILE A 40 -11.69 3.11 -12.94
N SER A 41 -10.91 2.98 -11.86
CA SER A 41 -9.75 2.10 -11.85
C SER A 41 -10.16 0.64 -12.11
N LYS A 42 -9.38 -0.11 -12.90
CA LYS A 42 -9.60 -1.57 -13.07
C LYS A 42 -9.57 -2.33 -11.74
N ALA A 43 -8.84 -1.79 -10.76
CA ALA A 43 -8.74 -2.37 -9.42
C ALA A 43 -9.95 -2.02 -8.53
N PHE A 44 -10.91 -1.23 -9.01
CA PHE A 44 -12.08 -0.83 -8.22
C PHE A 44 -12.91 -2.07 -7.85
N VAL A 45 -12.94 -2.38 -6.56
CA VAL A 45 -13.58 -3.58 -6.03
C VAL A 45 -15.08 -3.60 -6.29
N GLY A 46 -15.71 -2.42 -6.41
CA GLY A 46 -17.14 -2.29 -6.68
C GLY A 46 -17.59 -2.93 -7.99
N PHE A 47 -16.70 -3.23 -8.95
CA PHE A 47 -17.06 -4.01 -10.14
C PHE A 47 -17.48 -5.46 -9.85
N HIS A 48 -17.10 -5.98 -8.67
CA HIS A 48 -17.33 -7.37 -8.28
C HIS A 48 -18.28 -7.50 -7.08
N LEU A 49 -18.84 -6.39 -6.61
CA LEU A 49 -19.76 -6.37 -5.47
C LEU A 49 -21.21 -6.18 -5.95
N PRO A 50 -22.20 -6.70 -5.20
CA PRO A 50 -23.59 -6.35 -5.43
C PRO A 50 -23.82 -4.85 -5.21
N SER A 51 -24.74 -4.24 -5.96
CA SER A 51 -25.04 -2.81 -5.85
C SER A 51 -25.47 -2.37 -4.44
N SER A 52 -26.00 -3.27 -3.62
CA SER A 52 -26.36 -3.01 -2.22
C SER A 52 -25.15 -2.75 -1.30
N GLN A 53 -23.94 -3.14 -1.72
CA GLN A 53 -22.69 -2.86 -1.03
C GLN A 53 -21.96 -1.65 -1.61
N ILE A 54 -22.59 -0.92 -2.53
CA ILE A 54 -22.00 0.26 -3.15
C ILE A 54 -22.84 1.46 -2.73
N ILE A 55 -22.18 2.41 -2.09
CA ILE A 55 -22.84 3.64 -1.64
C ILE A 55 -22.41 4.80 -2.52
N PHE A 56 -23.33 5.70 -2.78
CA PHE A 56 -23.01 7.02 -3.30
C PHE A 56 -22.59 7.90 -2.13
N ASN A 57 -21.32 8.28 -2.07
CA ASN A 57 -20.78 9.20 -1.08
C ASN A 57 -20.81 10.63 -1.62
N LEU A 58 -21.73 11.43 -1.11
CA LEU A 58 -21.89 12.85 -1.46
C LEU A 58 -20.65 13.65 -1.02
N LYS A 59 -20.30 14.69 -1.77
CA LYS A 59 -19.27 15.63 -1.32
C LYS A 59 -19.71 16.33 -0.04
N SER A 60 -18.87 16.29 0.99
CA SER A 60 -19.14 16.99 2.27
C SER A 60 -19.39 18.50 2.08
N THR A 61 -18.79 19.16 1.09
CA THR A 61 -19.12 20.57 0.76
C THR A 61 -20.61 20.77 0.43
N ILE A 62 -21.24 19.80 -0.25
CA ILE A 62 -22.66 19.83 -0.61
C ILE A 62 -23.52 19.46 0.60
N ALA A 63 -23.11 18.43 1.36
CA ALA A 63 -23.80 18.00 2.58
C ALA A 63 -23.86 19.10 3.66
N GLN A 64 -22.76 19.84 3.88
CA GLN A 64 -22.72 20.94 4.85
C GLN A 64 -23.66 22.09 4.51
N LEU A 65 -24.00 22.24 3.23
CA LEU A 65 -24.96 23.24 2.77
C LEU A 65 -26.41 22.74 2.85
N GLY A 66 -26.65 21.60 3.49
CA GLY A 66 -27.99 21.09 3.78
C GLY A 66 -28.65 20.31 2.65
N ILE A 67 -27.84 19.62 1.85
CA ILE A 67 -28.33 18.69 0.83
C ILE A 67 -27.96 17.26 1.21
N GLU A 68 -28.97 16.38 1.22
CA GLU A 68 -28.82 14.94 1.32
C GLU A 68 -28.88 14.28 -0.07
N ALA A 69 -28.34 13.08 -0.20
CA ALA A 69 -28.43 12.28 -1.41
C ALA A 69 -29.05 10.90 -1.15
N CYS A 70 -29.97 10.46 -2.02
CA CYS A 70 -30.51 9.11 -2.04
C CYS A 70 -30.18 8.44 -3.38
N LEU A 71 -29.49 7.30 -3.34
CA LEU A 71 -29.17 6.53 -4.54
C LEU A 71 -30.39 5.70 -4.96
N GLN A 72 -30.99 6.05 -6.09
CA GLN A 72 -32.20 5.39 -6.61
C GLN A 72 -31.87 4.21 -7.52
N LYS A 73 -30.85 4.39 -8.37
CA LYS A 73 -30.41 3.38 -9.34
C LYS A 73 -28.91 3.49 -9.60
N LEU A 74 -28.25 2.35 -9.76
CA LEU A 74 -26.83 2.25 -10.08
C LEU A 74 -26.59 1.16 -11.11
N GLU A 75 -25.97 1.53 -12.21
CA GLU A 75 -25.50 0.63 -13.27
C GLU A 75 -23.98 0.76 -13.37
N ILE A 76 -23.28 -0.36 -13.34
CA ILE A 76 -21.81 -0.38 -13.38
C ILE A 76 -21.38 -1.26 -14.55
N ASP A 77 -20.47 -0.75 -15.37
CA ASP A 77 -19.90 -1.46 -16.52
C ASP A 77 -18.37 -1.65 -16.32
N PRO A 78 -17.93 -2.87 -15.94
CA PRO A 78 -16.52 -3.19 -15.80
C PRO A 78 -15.74 -3.14 -17.13
N SER A 79 -16.40 -3.30 -18.27
CA SER A 79 -15.74 -3.29 -19.59
C SER A 79 -15.43 -1.87 -20.06
N LEU A 80 -16.33 -0.93 -19.77
CA LEU A 80 -16.16 0.49 -20.06
C LEU A 80 -15.41 1.25 -18.96
N HIS A 81 -15.18 0.60 -17.81
CA HIS A 81 -14.65 1.22 -16.60
C HIS A 81 -15.44 2.46 -16.20
N ALA A 82 -16.76 2.34 -16.26
CA ALA A 82 -17.70 3.42 -16.06
C ALA A 82 -18.89 2.97 -15.21
N ALA A 83 -19.60 3.92 -14.64
CA ALA A 83 -20.86 3.68 -13.96
C ALA A 83 -21.82 4.85 -14.17
N GLU A 84 -23.10 4.58 -14.12
CA GLU A 84 -24.18 5.56 -14.16
C GLU A 84 -25.05 5.42 -12.91
N ALA A 85 -25.34 6.54 -12.26
CA ALA A 85 -26.20 6.56 -11.08
C ALA A 85 -27.33 7.59 -11.25
N PHE A 86 -28.51 7.24 -10.75
CA PHE A 86 -29.60 8.19 -10.54
C PHE A 86 -29.67 8.50 -9.06
N VAL A 87 -29.36 9.75 -8.72
CA VAL A 87 -29.23 10.21 -7.34
C VAL A 87 -30.26 11.30 -7.10
N GLU A 88 -31.17 11.08 -6.16
CA GLU A 88 -32.09 12.12 -5.69
C GLU A 88 -31.38 13.00 -4.66
N LEU A 89 -31.22 14.28 -4.98
CA LEU A 89 -30.70 15.31 -4.08
C LEU A 89 -31.87 15.98 -3.37
N ILE A 90 -31.81 16.03 -2.04
CA ILE A 90 -32.89 16.49 -1.17
C ILE A 90 -32.36 17.64 -0.31
N ALA A 91 -32.95 18.82 -0.42
CA ALA A 91 -32.67 19.94 0.48
C ALA A 91 -33.38 19.73 1.82
N ILE A 92 -32.62 19.72 2.91
CA ILE A 92 -33.10 19.52 4.27
C ILE A 92 -33.61 20.82 4.88
N ASP A 93 -32.95 21.94 4.59
CA ASP A 93 -33.28 23.26 5.14
C ASP A 93 -33.30 24.35 4.05
N LEU A 94 -33.56 25.60 4.44
CA LEU A 94 -33.62 26.73 3.52
C LEU A 94 -32.30 26.99 2.78
N LEU A 95 -31.15 26.78 3.45
CA LEU A 95 -29.84 26.93 2.82
C LEU A 95 -29.64 25.86 1.74
N GLY A 96 -30.07 24.63 2.03
CA GLY A 96 -30.09 23.53 1.08
C GLY A 96 -30.95 23.83 -0.14
N GLN A 97 -32.12 24.46 0.04
CA GLN A 97 -33.00 24.84 -1.07
C GLN A 97 -32.32 25.89 -1.96
N GLU A 98 -31.77 26.96 -1.36
CA GLU A 98 -31.03 28.00 -2.09
C GLU A 98 -29.84 27.41 -2.87
N PHE A 99 -29.12 26.44 -2.29
CA PHE A 99 -27.97 25.83 -2.95
C PHE A 99 -28.37 24.81 -4.03
N LEU A 100 -29.44 24.03 -3.82
CA LEU A 100 -29.97 23.06 -4.77
C LEU A 100 -30.46 23.72 -6.06
N GLU A 101 -30.92 24.97 -5.99
CA GLU A 101 -31.23 25.80 -7.17
C GLU A 101 -30.00 26.10 -8.03
N LEU A 102 -28.81 26.16 -7.44
CA LEU A 102 -27.57 26.52 -8.13
C LEU A 102 -26.80 25.32 -8.70
N ILE A 103 -27.14 24.09 -8.29
CA ILE A 103 -26.55 22.86 -8.86
C ILE A 103 -27.00 22.70 -10.31
N ASN A 104 -26.03 22.53 -11.21
CA ASN A 104 -26.25 22.43 -12.65
C ASN A 104 -25.54 21.19 -13.24
N ILE A 105 -25.86 20.92 -14.51
CA ILE A 105 -25.13 19.94 -15.33
C ILE A 105 -23.63 20.29 -15.33
N GLU A 106 -22.77 19.28 -15.48
CA GLU A 106 -21.31 19.36 -15.34
C GLU A 106 -20.77 19.42 -13.90
N ALA A 107 -21.63 19.59 -12.89
CA ALA A 107 -21.17 19.56 -11.51
C ALA A 107 -20.75 18.15 -11.06
N TYR A 108 -19.61 18.07 -10.38
CA TYR A 108 -19.08 16.86 -9.76
C TYR A 108 -19.57 16.77 -8.31
N ILE A 109 -20.46 15.83 -8.00
CA ILE A 109 -21.22 15.85 -6.74
C ILE A 109 -20.87 14.78 -5.73
N GLY A 110 -20.21 13.68 -6.12
CA GLY A 110 -19.86 12.61 -5.20
C GLY A 110 -19.11 11.47 -5.85
N LYS A 111 -18.80 10.44 -5.07
CA LYS A 111 -18.06 9.24 -5.49
C LYS A 111 -18.84 7.98 -5.14
N LEU A 112 -18.56 6.89 -5.82
CA LEU A 112 -18.97 5.57 -5.37
C LEU A 112 -17.94 5.03 -4.38
N PHE A 113 -18.42 4.42 -3.29
CA PHE A 113 -17.59 3.71 -2.33
C PHE A 113 -18.06 2.26 -2.21
N ALA A 114 -17.12 1.33 -2.27
CA ALA A 114 -17.35 -0.10 -2.16
C ALA A 114 -17.22 -0.54 -0.69
N CYS A 115 -18.33 -0.84 -0.04
CA CYS A 115 -18.38 -1.38 1.31
C CYS A 115 -18.07 -2.89 1.32
N ASP A 116 -16.84 -3.26 0.95
CA ASP A 116 -16.39 -4.65 0.98
C ASP A 116 -16.20 -5.13 2.43
N ASP A 117 -17.05 -6.05 2.88
CA ASP A 117 -16.99 -6.64 4.22
C ASP A 117 -15.66 -7.33 4.52
N ARG A 118 -14.95 -7.81 3.50
CA ARG A 118 -13.62 -8.44 3.65
C ARG A 118 -12.56 -7.41 4.05
N ARG A 119 -12.79 -6.13 3.77
CA ARG A 119 -11.89 -5.02 4.13
C ARG A 119 -12.29 -4.34 5.43
N ARG A 120 -13.44 -4.66 6.00
CA ARG A 120 -13.91 -4.09 7.27
C ARG A 120 -12.97 -4.50 8.42
N VAL A 121 -12.54 -3.53 9.21
CA VAL A 121 -11.69 -3.78 10.38
C VAL A 121 -12.52 -4.43 11.49
N LYS A 122 -12.12 -5.64 11.91
CA LYS A 122 -12.83 -6.44 12.91
C LYS A 122 -12.20 -6.45 14.29
N ASN A 123 -10.89 -6.18 14.37
CA ASN A 123 -10.14 -6.18 15.62
C ASN A 123 -9.64 -4.76 15.93
N PRO A 124 -10.03 -4.15 17.06
CA PRO A 124 -9.52 -2.84 17.51
C PRO A 124 -8.00 -2.75 17.55
N ASP A 125 -7.30 -3.84 17.88
CA ASP A 125 -5.83 -3.88 17.95
C ASP A 125 -5.16 -3.45 16.64
N TYR A 126 -5.82 -3.68 15.50
CA TYR A 126 -5.32 -3.24 14.20
C TYR A 126 -5.16 -1.72 14.15
N LEU A 127 -6.16 -0.98 14.61
CA LEU A 127 -6.13 0.50 14.64
C LEU A 127 -5.25 1.01 15.77
N SER A 128 -5.31 0.39 16.96
CA SER A 128 -4.50 0.80 18.12
C SER A 128 -3.01 0.81 17.81
N ARG A 129 -2.52 -0.14 16.99
CA ARG A 129 -1.10 -0.18 16.56
C ARG A 129 -0.69 0.97 15.64
N LEU A 130 -1.64 1.65 15.00
CA LEU A 130 -1.38 2.75 14.08
C LEU A 130 -1.27 4.09 14.81
N PHE A 131 -1.88 4.23 16.00
CA PHE A 131 -1.77 5.44 16.82
C PHE A 131 -0.34 5.67 17.29
N GLY A 132 0.08 6.94 17.33
CA GLY A 132 1.44 7.34 17.70
C GLY A 132 2.51 6.99 16.65
N ARG A 133 2.14 6.29 15.57
CA ARG A 133 3.05 6.00 14.46
C ARG A 133 2.97 7.10 13.42
N VAL A 134 4.12 7.37 12.81
CA VAL A 134 4.29 8.39 11.78
C VAL A 134 4.79 7.76 10.48
N ASP A 135 4.48 8.41 9.37
CA ASP A 135 5.15 8.16 8.11
C ASP A 135 6.61 8.68 8.14
N ARG A 136 7.34 8.45 7.04
CA ARG A 136 8.74 8.89 6.91
C ARG A 136 8.94 10.41 7.01
N PHE A 137 7.88 11.20 6.86
CA PHE A 137 7.91 12.65 6.97
C PHE A 137 7.48 13.14 8.36
N GLY A 138 7.35 12.23 9.33
CA GLY A 138 6.95 12.56 10.70
C GLY A 138 5.46 12.86 10.85
N LYS A 139 4.64 12.56 9.83
CA LYS A 139 3.19 12.83 9.87
C LYS A 139 2.44 11.60 10.40
N PRO A 140 1.46 11.77 11.30
CA PRO A 140 0.77 10.64 11.93
C PRO A 140 -0.02 9.81 10.91
N LEU A 141 -0.01 8.48 11.10
CA LEU A 141 -0.78 7.53 10.29
C LEU A 141 -2.27 7.57 10.63
N ILE A 142 -2.57 7.64 11.92
CA ILE A 142 -3.89 7.94 12.48
C ILE A 142 -3.72 8.81 13.72
N SER A 143 -4.49 9.89 13.84
CA SER A 143 -4.51 10.72 15.06
C SER A 143 -5.76 11.57 15.19
N LEU A 144 -6.16 11.88 16.42
CA LEU A 144 -7.29 12.75 16.75
C LEU A 144 -6.81 13.94 17.59
N GLY A 145 -6.91 15.18 17.08
CA GLY A 145 -6.58 16.38 17.88
C GLY A 145 -5.09 16.67 18.11
N GLY A 146 -4.20 16.10 17.30
CA GLY A 146 -2.77 16.42 17.34
C GLY A 146 -1.86 15.22 17.02
N HIS A 147 -0.54 15.37 17.21
CA HIS A 147 0.45 14.34 16.84
C HIS A 147 0.41 13.07 17.72
N LEU A 148 -0.10 13.16 18.95
CA LEU A 148 -0.16 12.04 19.91
C LEU A 148 -1.60 11.63 20.27
N GLY A 149 -2.60 12.36 19.78
CA GLY A 149 -3.96 12.31 20.32
C GLY A 149 -4.68 11.00 20.03
N SER A 150 -4.79 10.17 21.06
CA SER A 150 -5.69 9.01 21.17
C SER A 150 -6.59 9.08 22.41
N GLU A 151 -6.34 10.02 23.34
CA GLU A 151 -6.98 10.07 24.65
C GLU A 151 -8.51 10.31 24.59
N SER A 152 -9.01 10.91 23.51
CA SER A 152 -10.43 11.18 23.28
C SER A 152 -11.10 10.20 22.29
N LEU A 153 -10.42 9.12 21.92
CA LEU A 153 -10.95 8.10 21.02
C LEU A 153 -11.20 6.79 21.76
N ILE A 154 -12.45 6.34 21.81
CA ILE A 154 -12.82 5.04 22.35
C ILE A 154 -12.95 4.04 21.19
N LEU A 155 -12.17 2.97 21.22
CA LEU A 155 -12.25 1.87 20.23
C LEU A 155 -12.91 0.65 20.86
N GLU A 156 -14.05 0.22 20.32
CA GLU A 156 -14.79 -0.93 20.80
C GLU A 156 -14.98 -1.98 19.71
N LYS A 157 -15.02 -3.26 20.10
CA LYS A 157 -15.43 -4.34 19.22
C LYS A 157 -16.92 -4.62 19.41
N ILE A 158 -17.73 -4.27 18.42
CA ILE A 158 -19.20 -4.43 18.46
C ILE A 158 -19.64 -5.24 17.23
N LYS A 159 -20.40 -6.32 17.42
CA LYS A 159 -21.00 -7.13 16.34
C LYS A 159 -20.00 -7.50 15.21
N ASP A 160 -18.81 -7.99 15.60
CA ASP A 160 -17.71 -8.39 14.69
C ASP A 160 -17.07 -7.26 13.87
N LYS A 161 -17.21 -6.01 14.30
CA LYS A 161 -16.48 -4.87 13.73
C LYS A 161 -15.91 -3.96 14.80
N THR A 162 -14.86 -3.24 14.44
CA THR A 162 -14.30 -2.17 15.26
C THR A 162 -15.07 -0.89 15.02
N VAL A 163 -15.55 -0.27 16.09
CA VAL A 163 -16.22 1.03 16.07
C VAL A 163 -15.39 2.01 16.91
N ALA A 164 -15.11 3.19 16.36
CA ALA A 164 -14.52 4.29 17.09
C ALA A 164 -15.60 5.32 17.44
N PHE A 165 -15.62 5.80 18.68
CA PHE A 165 -16.48 6.89 19.11
C PHE A 165 -15.63 8.17 19.25
N LEU A 166 -15.90 9.14 18.38
CA LEU A 166 -15.20 10.42 18.35
C LEU A 166 -15.96 11.46 19.17
N SER A 167 -15.36 11.98 20.24
CA SER A 167 -16.02 13.00 21.05
C SER A 167 -16.18 14.34 20.33
N LEU A 168 -17.36 14.93 20.49
CA LEU A 168 -17.74 16.21 19.93
C LEU A 168 -17.31 17.39 20.79
N LYS A 169 -16.86 18.48 20.16
CA LYS A 169 -16.71 19.79 20.78
C LYS A 169 -18.09 20.31 21.22
N SER A 170 -18.10 21.11 22.28
CA SER A 170 -19.34 21.74 22.77
C SER A 170 -19.94 22.68 21.73
N GLY A 171 -21.26 22.67 21.61
CA GLY A 171 -21.99 23.52 20.67
C GLY A 171 -22.24 22.91 19.30
N LYS A 172 -22.74 23.75 18.39
CA LYS A 172 -22.94 23.43 16.97
C LYS A 172 -22.38 24.52 16.06
N CYS A 173 -21.99 24.15 14.85
CA CYS A 173 -21.52 25.08 13.83
C CYS A 173 -22.74 25.73 13.15
N LEU A 174 -22.69 27.06 13.02
CA LEU A 174 -23.70 27.86 12.35
C LEU A 174 -23.09 28.68 11.23
N TYR A 175 -23.87 28.96 10.19
CA TYR A 175 -23.48 29.86 9.12
C TYR A 175 -23.83 31.31 9.45
N GLN A 176 -22.97 32.22 9.02
CA GLN A 176 -23.28 33.65 8.89
C GLN A 176 -24.03 33.89 7.57
N ASP A 177 -24.84 34.95 7.51
CA ASP A 177 -25.60 35.33 6.31
C ASP A 177 -24.73 35.56 5.06
N THR A 178 -23.43 35.85 5.26
CA THR A 178 -22.45 35.99 4.18
C THR A 178 -22.31 34.74 3.32
N ILE A 179 -22.71 33.56 3.82
CA ILE A 179 -22.69 32.30 3.05
C ILE A 179 -23.54 32.39 1.77
N LYS A 180 -24.66 33.13 1.80
CA LYS A 180 -25.59 33.23 0.67
C LYS A 180 -24.92 33.83 -0.57
N GLY A 181 -24.08 34.85 -0.38
CA GLY A 181 -23.28 35.44 -1.45
C GLY A 181 -22.18 34.52 -1.98
N PHE A 182 -21.79 33.50 -1.20
CA PHE A 182 -20.74 32.55 -1.56
C PHE A 182 -21.26 31.31 -2.30
N LEU A 183 -22.55 30.96 -2.14
CA LEU A 183 -23.17 29.79 -2.78
C LEU A 183 -22.92 29.70 -4.30
N PRO A 184 -23.05 30.77 -5.11
CA PRO A 184 -22.79 30.68 -6.55
C PRO A 184 -21.33 30.32 -6.89
N THR A 185 -20.39 30.76 -6.05
CA THR A 185 -18.97 30.43 -6.19
C THR A 185 -18.73 28.95 -5.92
N ILE A 186 -19.38 28.41 -4.89
CA ILE A 186 -19.31 26.97 -4.58
C ILE A 186 -19.93 26.18 -5.73
N ALA A 187 -21.12 26.53 -6.20
CA ALA A 187 -21.79 25.84 -7.31
C ALA A 187 -20.91 25.82 -8.57
N LYS A 188 -20.31 26.96 -8.93
CA LYS A 188 -19.36 27.04 -10.06
C LYS A 188 -18.12 26.18 -9.85
N SER A 189 -17.60 26.13 -8.63
CA SER A 189 -16.43 25.31 -8.30
C SER A 189 -16.68 23.82 -8.52
N LEU A 190 -17.92 23.34 -8.30
CA LEU A 190 -18.29 21.95 -8.49
C LEU A 190 -18.12 21.51 -9.94
N CYS A 191 -18.13 22.41 -10.92
CA CYS A 191 -17.87 22.07 -12.33
C CYS A 191 -16.38 21.80 -12.64
N TYR A 192 -15.48 21.97 -11.66
CA TYR A 192 -14.05 21.69 -11.80
C TYR A 192 -13.65 20.47 -10.94
N ARG A 193 -13.26 19.38 -11.60
CA ARG A 193 -12.98 18.07 -10.99
C ARG A 193 -12.03 18.10 -9.77
N ASN A 194 -11.02 18.96 -9.78
CA ASN A 194 -9.96 18.98 -8.78
C ASN A 194 -10.00 20.21 -7.85
N LEU A 195 -11.08 21.00 -7.87
CA LEU A 195 -11.22 22.17 -7.01
C LEU A 195 -12.04 21.82 -5.77
N SER A 196 -11.43 21.94 -4.59
CA SER A 196 -12.10 21.70 -3.29
C SER A 196 -12.42 23.02 -2.61
N MET A 197 -13.70 23.23 -2.28
CA MET A 197 -14.16 24.44 -1.57
C MET A 197 -14.46 24.21 -0.08
N ARG A 198 -14.28 22.98 0.42
CA ARG A 198 -14.66 22.61 1.80
C ARG A 198 -14.02 23.52 2.86
N GLU A 199 -12.73 23.81 2.72
CA GLU A 199 -12.00 24.63 3.70
C GLU A 199 -12.47 26.08 3.73
N TYR A 200 -13.01 26.60 2.63
CA TYR A 200 -13.50 27.98 2.54
C TYR A 200 -14.88 28.16 3.20
N LEU A 201 -15.64 27.07 3.43
CA LEU A 201 -16.87 27.14 4.21
C LEU A 201 -16.63 27.67 5.62
N LYS A 202 -15.45 27.39 6.20
CA LYS A 202 -15.06 27.83 7.54
C LYS A 202 -15.01 29.35 7.67
N LEU A 203 -14.82 30.08 6.57
CA LEU A 203 -14.84 31.56 6.56
C LEU A 203 -16.24 32.12 6.86
N HIS A 204 -17.27 31.31 6.67
CA HIS A 204 -18.67 31.67 6.88
C HIS A 204 -19.29 30.92 8.06
N GLN A 205 -18.53 30.12 8.78
CA GLN A 205 -19.00 29.30 9.90
C GLN A 205 -18.45 29.83 11.23
N TYR A 206 -19.24 29.74 12.29
CA TYR A 206 -18.79 29.93 13.66
C TYR A 206 -19.34 28.83 14.56
N LEU A 207 -18.60 28.48 15.62
CA LEU A 207 -19.03 27.48 16.60
C LEU A 207 -19.80 28.17 17.74
N ALA A 208 -21.09 27.92 17.84
CA ALA A 208 -21.93 28.41 18.93
C ALA A 208 -21.91 27.43 20.10
N THR A 209 -21.04 27.69 21.09
CA THR A 209 -20.72 26.77 22.20
C THR A 209 -21.83 26.60 23.23
N ASP A 210 -22.77 27.53 23.27
CA ASP A 210 -23.93 27.59 24.16
C ASP A 210 -25.16 26.84 23.60
N GLN A 211 -25.09 26.37 22.36
CA GLN A 211 -26.20 25.73 21.67
C GLN A 211 -26.23 24.21 21.88
N GLU A 212 -27.43 23.66 22.02
CA GLU A 212 -27.65 22.22 22.14
C GLU A 212 -27.37 21.48 20.83
N ARG A 213 -26.89 20.23 20.97
CA ARG A 213 -26.55 19.32 19.87
C ARG A 213 -27.69 18.36 19.58
N ILE A 214 -28.88 18.91 19.32
CA ILE A 214 -30.09 18.14 18.98
C ILE A 214 -30.45 18.33 17.50
N VAL A 215 -30.93 17.28 16.84
CA VAL A 215 -31.49 17.39 15.48
C VAL A 215 -32.95 17.81 15.56
N LYS A 216 -33.35 18.73 14.67
CA LYS A 216 -34.73 19.20 14.57
C LYS A 216 -35.22 18.98 13.16
N LYS A 217 -36.51 18.68 13.02
CA LYS A 217 -37.15 18.54 11.74
C LYS A 217 -36.88 19.77 10.85
N ASP A 218 -36.61 19.53 9.58
CA ASP A 218 -36.34 20.55 8.55
C ASP A 218 -35.15 21.47 8.88
N SER A 219 -34.16 20.96 9.62
CA SER A 219 -32.94 21.68 9.99
C SER A 219 -31.71 20.76 9.99
N MET A 220 -30.61 21.26 9.44
CA MET A 220 -29.31 20.60 9.57
C MET A 220 -28.64 20.92 10.90
N LEU A 221 -28.12 19.88 11.54
CA LEU A 221 -27.19 19.98 12.65
C LEU A 221 -25.76 19.77 12.15
N LEU A 222 -24.93 20.80 12.25
CA LEU A 222 -23.49 20.71 12.01
C LEU A 222 -22.75 20.64 13.34
N VAL A 223 -22.03 19.55 13.59
CA VAL A 223 -21.23 19.38 14.83
C VAL A 223 -19.77 19.19 14.52
N GLN A 224 -18.90 19.58 15.45
CA GLN A 224 -17.47 19.59 15.25
C GLN A 224 -16.74 18.60 16.16
N THR A 225 -15.77 17.86 15.62
CA THR A 225 -14.78 17.10 16.41
C THR A 225 -13.43 17.82 16.40
N GLU A 226 -12.48 17.33 17.20
CA GLU A 226 -11.07 17.60 16.88
C GLU A 226 -10.72 17.04 15.48
N PRO A 227 -9.76 17.63 14.76
CA PRO A 227 -9.33 17.12 13.46
C PRO A 227 -8.87 15.68 13.56
N LEU A 228 -9.47 14.82 12.75
CA LEU A 228 -9.06 13.43 12.61
C LEU A 228 -8.14 13.31 11.40
N HIS A 229 -6.98 12.71 11.57
CA HIS A 229 -6.06 12.39 10.49
C HIS A 229 -6.15 10.90 10.24
N ILE A 230 -6.50 10.49 9.02
CA ILE A 230 -6.52 9.08 8.62
C ILE A 230 -5.76 8.94 7.30
N ARG A 231 -4.72 8.11 7.28
CA ARG A 231 -3.94 7.82 6.06
C ARG A 231 -3.99 6.39 5.59
N THR A 232 -4.32 5.48 6.49
CA THR A 232 -4.05 4.04 6.34
C THR A 232 -5.32 3.20 6.26
N VAL A 233 -6.49 3.84 6.38
CA VAL A 233 -7.82 3.24 6.32
C VAL A 233 -8.82 4.26 5.77
N PHE A 234 -9.96 3.77 5.30
CA PHE A 234 -11.17 4.59 5.19
C PHE A 234 -11.92 4.53 6.52
N ALA A 235 -12.66 5.58 6.84
CA ALA A 235 -13.70 5.51 7.86
C ALA A 235 -15.07 5.79 7.27
N LYS A 236 -16.08 5.11 7.81
CA LYS A 236 -17.48 5.27 7.44
C LYS A 236 -18.28 5.51 8.71
N ILE A 237 -19.25 6.42 8.66
CA ILE A 237 -20.16 6.62 9.79
C ILE A 237 -21.04 5.39 9.96
N ALA A 238 -21.07 4.85 11.17
CA ALA A 238 -21.86 3.70 11.53
C ALA A 238 -23.22 4.18 12.06
N GLU A 239 -24.13 4.46 11.13
CA GLU A 239 -25.46 5.03 11.39
C GLU A 239 -26.25 4.24 12.46
N GLU A 240 -26.05 2.93 12.56
CA GLU A 240 -26.76 2.08 13.54
C GLU A 240 -26.40 2.33 15.01
N PHE A 241 -25.37 3.14 15.28
CA PHE A 241 -24.96 3.53 16.63
C PHE A 241 -25.22 5.01 16.92
N LEU A 242 -25.90 5.71 16.01
CA LEU A 242 -26.38 7.07 16.29
C LEU A 242 -27.61 7.00 17.22
N PRO A 243 -27.89 8.06 17.99
CA PRO A 243 -29.12 8.15 18.78
C PRO A 243 -30.37 8.03 17.91
N GLU A 244 -31.49 7.58 18.48
CA GLU A 244 -32.72 7.43 17.71
C GLU A 244 -33.19 8.77 17.13
N GLY A 245 -33.63 8.75 15.87
CA GLY A 245 -34.04 9.95 15.13
C GLY A 245 -32.90 10.75 14.49
N TYR A 246 -31.64 10.36 14.67
CA TYR A 246 -30.50 10.94 13.96
C TYR A 246 -30.21 10.22 12.65
N HIS A 247 -29.97 10.99 11.60
CA HIS A 247 -29.45 10.53 10.33
C HIS A 247 -28.25 11.38 9.92
N HIS A 248 -27.16 10.73 9.52
CA HIS A 248 -26.05 11.43 8.87
C HIS A 248 -26.33 11.51 7.37
N THR A 249 -25.88 12.58 6.73
CA THR A 249 -25.94 12.69 5.27
C THR A 249 -25.11 11.60 4.57
N LYS A 250 -25.30 11.40 3.26
CA LYS A 250 -24.43 10.51 2.48
C LYS A 250 -23.01 11.01 2.26
N ALA A 251 -22.60 12.12 2.87
CA ALA A 251 -21.17 12.44 3.04
C ALA A 251 -20.52 11.62 4.18
N CYS A 252 -20.77 10.31 4.20
CA CYS A 252 -20.49 9.42 5.33
C CYS A 252 -19.11 8.74 5.28
N ILE A 253 -18.32 8.96 4.24
CA ILE A 253 -16.97 8.37 4.06
C ILE A 253 -15.87 9.40 4.24
N LEU A 254 -14.96 9.09 5.17
CA LEU A 254 -13.68 9.76 5.33
C LEU A 254 -12.62 8.98 4.56
N GLN A 255 -12.06 9.62 3.53
CA GLN A 255 -11.03 9.04 2.68
C GLN A 255 -9.65 9.25 3.31
N PRO A 256 -8.73 8.28 3.15
CA PRO A 256 -7.35 8.46 3.57
C PRO A 256 -6.74 9.66 2.86
N ASN A 257 -6.21 10.62 3.61
CA ASN A 257 -5.51 11.77 3.03
C ASN A 257 -4.36 12.25 3.92
N THR A 258 -3.46 13.05 3.35
CA THR A 258 -2.28 13.57 4.06
C THR A 258 -2.56 14.83 4.89
N HIS A 259 -3.82 15.28 4.95
CA HIS A 259 -4.27 16.49 5.64
C HIS A 259 -5.25 16.13 6.77
N ALA A 260 -5.88 17.11 7.42
CA ALA A 260 -6.98 16.81 8.35
C ALA A 260 -8.15 16.23 7.56
N SER A 261 -8.57 15.02 7.90
CA SER A 261 -9.68 14.29 7.31
C SER A 261 -10.93 14.51 8.17
N GLY A 262 -11.73 15.51 7.82
CA GLY A 262 -13.01 15.73 8.50
C GLY A 262 -12.86 16.36 9.89
N ASN A 263 -13.72 17.33 10.15
CA ASN A 263 -13.84 17.99 11.44
C ASN A 263 -15.27 18.44 11.71
N ILE A 264 -16.10 18.60 10.66
CA ILE A 264 -17.52 18.91 10.75
C ILE A 264 -18.30 17.73 10.18
N TYR A 265 -19.35 17.34 10.88
CA TYR A 265 -20.26 16.25 10.55
C TYR A 265 -21.68 16.80 10.42
N GLU A 266 -22.45 16.21 9.51
CA GLU A 266 -23.71 16.76 9.04
C GLU A 266 -24.88 15.82 9.33
N PHE A 267 -25.75 16.21 10.26
CA PHE A 267 -26.90 15.41 10.70
C PHE A 267 -28.24 16.09 10.41
N TYR A 268 -29.28 15.28 10.22
CA TYR A 268 -30.67 15.70 10.10
C TYR A 268 -31.58 14.67 10.77
N GLY A 269 -32.85 15.02 10.99
CA GLY A 269 -33.84 14.13 11.60
C GLY A 269 -34.68 14.85 12.65
N ASP A 270 -35.19 14.11 13.63
CA ASP A 270 -36.05 14.65 14.68
C ASP A 270 -35.82 13.87 15.98
N SER A 271 -35.11 14.49 16.93
CA SER A 271 -34.74 13.85 18.20
C SER A 271 -34.52 14.90 19.28
N GLN A 272 -34.86 14.55 20.52
CA GLN A 272 -34.59 15.37 21.70
C GLN A 272 -33.34 14.90 22.47
N GLU A 273 -32.76 13.76 22.07
CA GLU A 273 -31.53 13.26 22.67
C GLU A 273 -30.33 14.06 22.16
N HIS A 274 -29.32 14.26 23.01
CA HIS A 274 -28.09 14.93 22.61
C HIS A 274 -27.13 13.94 21.98
N ILE A 275 -26.52 14.32 20.86
CA ILE A 275 -25.36 13.59 20.33
C ILE A 275 -24.09 13.97 21.10
N HIS A 276 -23.33 12.95 21.48
CA HIS A 276 -22.08 13.09 22.24
C HIS A 276 -20.86 12.67 21.42
N ASP A 277 -20.97 11.57 20.68
CA ASP A 277 -19.88 10.99 19.93
C ASP A 277 -20.31 10.64 18.49
N ILE A 278 -19.34 10.64 17.58
CA ILE A 278 -19.54 10.18 16.20
C ILE A 278 -19.02 8.75 16.07
N PRO A 279 -19.90 7.76 15.79
CA PRO A 279 -19.48 6.38 15.59
C PRO A 279 -18.92 6.17 14.18
N LEU A 280 -17.70 5.67 14.10
CA LEU A 280 -17.02 5.33 12.85
C LEU A 280 -16.65 3.85 12.81
N GLU A 281 -16.97 3.19 11.70
CA GLU A 281 -16.37 1.90 11.30
C GLU A 281 -15.26 2.13 10.27
N PHE A 282 -14.34 1.18 10.12
CA PHE A 282 -13.15 1.35 9.28
C PHE A 282 -12.99 0.26 8.23
N TYR A 283 -12.41 0.62 7.10
CA TYR A 283 -12.07 -0.29 6.00
C TYR A 283 -10.58 -0.15 5.66
N THR A 284 -9.87 -1.26 5.56
CA THR A 284 -8.43 -1.27 5.23
C THR A 284 -8.17 -0.84 3.80
N LEU A 285 -6.98 -0.29 3.53
CA LEU A 285 -6.49 0.00 2.18
C LEU A 285 -5.89 -1.24 1.52
N GLU A 286 -5.52 -1.10 0.24
CA GLU A 286 -4.79 -2.14 -0.47
C GLU A 286 -3.59 -2.57 0.38
N PRO A 287 -3.24 -3.87 0.43
CA PRO A 287 -2.14 -4.34 1.28
C PRO A 287 -0.84 -3.52 1.15
N TYR A 288 -0.55 -3.03 -0.06
CA TYR A 288 0.62 -2.22 -0.36
C TYR A 288 0.59 -0.79 0.21
N ARG A 289 -0.59 -0.29 0.62
CA ARG A 289 -0.86 1.09 1.03
C ARG A 289 -1.20 1.26 2.52
N GLU A 290 -1.14 0.19 3.31
CA GLU A 290 -1.52 0.20 4.74
C GLU A 290 -0.50 0.85 5.67
N HIS A 291 0.71 1.21 5.20
CA HIS A 291 1.81 1.71 6.04
C HIS A 291 2.26 0.76 7.17
N VAL A 292 2.17 -0.56 6.95
CA VAL A 292 2.59 -1.55 7.95
C VAL A 292 4.06 -1.88 7.81
N PHE A 293 4.78 -1.90 8.93
CA PHE A 293 6.20 -2.25 8.98
C PHE A 293 6.39 -3.76 8.91
N PHE A 294 7.51 -4.20 8.34
CA PHE A 294 7.78 -5.61 8.13
C PHE A 294 7.93 -6.38 9.44
N GLN A 295 8.43 -5.72 10.49
CA GLN A 295 8.57 -6.31 11.83
C GLN A 295 7.23 -6.70 12.46
N ASP A 296 6.15 -5.98 12.15
CA ASP A 296 4.81 -6.28 12.69
C ASP A 296 4.08 -7.38 11.90
N ARG A 297 4.70 -7.91 10.84
CA ARG A 297 4.12 -8.93 9.95
C ARG A 297 4.60 -10.32 10.33
N ASP A 298 4.35 -10.74 11.56
CA ASP A 298 4.81 -12.03 12.09
C ASP A 298 4.40 -13.22 11.22
N GLN A 299 3.16 -13.24 10.74
CA GLN A 299 2.67 -14.29 9.84
C GLN A 299 3.45 -14.35 8.52
N LEU A 300 3.84 -13.20 7.95
CA LEU A 300 4.64 -13.17 6.72
C LEU A 300 6.07 -13.60 7.01
N ARG A 301 6.66 -13.12 8.11
CA ARG A 301 8.01 -13.50 8.53
C ARG A 301 8.11 -15.01 8.77
N ASN A 302 7.12 -15.59 9.45
CA ASN A 302 7.06 -17.04 9.70
C ASN A 302 6.94 -17.82 8.39
N ALA A 303 6.08 -17.40 7.46
CA ALA A 303 5.94 -18.04 6.16
C ALA A 303 7.24 -17.97 5.33
N LEU A 304 7.95 -16.84 5.38
CA LEU A 304 9.23 -16.65 4.69
C LEU A 304 10.40 -17.43 5.30
N ASN A 305 10.25 -17.92 6.54
CA ASN A 305 11.25 -18.75 7.21
C ASN A 305 11.05 -20.24 6.88
N ASP A 306 9.92 -20.63 6.29
CA ASP A 306 9.70 -21.99 5.79
C ASP A 306 10.18 -22.07 4.32
N PRO A 307 11.28 -22.79 4.03
CA PRO A 307 11.78 -22.93 2.67
C PRO A 307 10.71 -23.50 1.73
N LYS A 308 9.87 -24.43 2.20
CA LYS A 308 8.87 -25.05 1.33
C LYS A 308 7.91 -24.00 0.75
N ILE A 309 7.42 -23.08 1.58
CA ILE A 309 6.53 -22.00 1.14
C ILE A 309 7.22 -21.11 0.11
N VAL A 310 8.48 -20.74 0.36
CA VAL A 310 9.27 -19.90 -0.57
C VAL A 310 9.48 -20.61 -1.92
N PHE A 311 9.81 -21.90 -1.90
CA PHE A 311 9.96 -22.71 -3.11
C PHE A 311 8.64 -22.87 -3.86
N ASP A 312 7.54 -23.11 -3.14
CA ASP A 312 6.20 -23.24 -3.72
C ASP A 312 5.74 -21.93 -4.38
N ALA A 313 6.05 -20.78 -3.78
CA ALA A 313 5.77 -19.47 -4.39
C ALA A 313 6.43 -19.33 -5.77
N PHE A 314 7.70 -19.74 -5.93
CA PHE A 314 8.39 -19.68 -7.22
C PHE A 314 7.81 -20.63 -8.29
N LYS A 315 7.09 -21.69 -7.90
CA LYS A 315 6.39 -22.57 -8.86
C LYS A 315 5.24 -21.86 -9.58
N THR A 316 4.72 -20.78 -8.99
CA THR A 316 3.62 -19.98 -9.54
C THR A 316 4.10 -18.97 -10.59
N ALA A 317 5.41 -18.78 -10.73
CA ALA A 317 6.00 -17.80 -11.63
C ALA A 317 5.64 -18.11 -13.12
N PRO A 318 5.21 -17.12 -13.91
CA PRO A 318 4.71 -17.31 -15.28
C PRO A 318 5.69 -18.01 -16.23
N LEU A 319 5.18 -18.93 -17.04
CA LEU A 319 5.94 -19.51 -18.15
C LEU A 319 5.92 -18.58 -19.38
N PRO A 320 6.93 -18.68 -20.27
CA PRO A 320 8.08 -19.59 -20.23
C PRO A 320 9.21 -19.05 -19.32
N LYS A 321 10.18 -19.91 -18.95
CA LYS A 321 11.21 -19.58 -17.93
C LYS A 321 12.08 -18.38 -18.31
N GLU A 322 12.26 -18.15 -19.60
CA GLU A 322 13.09 -17.09 -20.17
C GLU A 322 12.50 -15.69 -19.90
N VAL A 323 11.21 -15.60 -19.60
CA VAL A 323 10.56 -14.34 -19.25
C VAL A 323 11.01 -13.93 -17.86
N LYS A 324 11.41 -12.66 -17.72
CA LYS A 324 11.70 -12.10 -16.40
C LYS A 324 10.38 -11.83 -15.71
N CYS A 325 10.25 -12.27 -14.47
CA CYS A 325 9.08 -11.94 -13.67
C CYS A 325 9.47 -11.58 -12.25
N ALA A 326 8.67 -10.71 -11.65
CA ALA A 326 8.81 -10.32 -10.26
C ALA A 326 7.44 -10.07 -9.63
N THR A 327 7.39 -10.24 -8.32
CA THR A 327 6.24 -9.85 -7.51
C THR A 327 6.70 -9.27 -6.18
N PHE A 328 5.92 -8.35 -5.62
CA PHE A 328 6.18 -7.76 -4.31
C PHE A 328 5.11 -8.24 -3.34
N ILE A 329 5.56 -8.80 -2.22
CA ILE A 329 4.70 -9.44 -1.23
C ILE A 329 4.73 -8.66 0.07
N VAL A 330 3.55 -8.29 0.55
CA VAL A 330 3.38 -7.54 1.82
C VAL A 330 2.51 -8.28 2.83
N LYS A 331 1.81 -9.36 2.47
CA LYS A 331 1.03 -10.17 3.42
C LYS A 331 1.32 -11.66 3.27
N SER A 332 1.18 -12.40 4.37
CA SER A 332 1.35 -13.86 4.38
C SER A 332 0.36 -14.54 3.43
N GLN A 333 -0.92 -14.14 3.49
CA GLN A 333 -1.94 -14.70 2.59
C GLN A 333 -1.63 -14.48 1.10
N GLN A 334 -1.04 -13.32 0.74
CA GLN A 334 -0.60 -13.07 -0.65
C GLN A 334 0.50 -14.05 -1.09
N LEU A 335 1.39 -14.44 -0.17
CA LEU A 335 2.44 -15.42 -0.47
C LEU A 335 1.84 -16.83 -0.66
N LEU A 336 0.88 -17.19 0.17
CA LEU A 336 0.27 -18.53 0.19
C LEU A 336 -0.67 -18.75 -0.99
N ASP A 337 -1.41 -17.72 -1.41
CA ASP A 337 -2.38 -17.78 -2.50
C ASP A 337 -1.81 -17.28 -3.84
N LEU A 338 -0.48 -17.23 -3.97
CA LEU A 338 0.17 -16.66 -5.13
C LEU A 338 -0.20 -17.42 -6.41
N THR A 339 -0.54 -16.69 -7.46
CA THR A 339 -0.88 -17.24 -8.78
C THR A 339 0.00 -16.62 -9.86
N SER A 340 -0.01 -17.17 -11.08
CA SER A 340 0.76 -16.60 -12.19
C SER A 340 0.36 -15.16 -12.55
N SER A 341 -0.90 -14.77 -12.32
CA SER A 341 -1.36 -13.39 -12.57
C SER A 341 -0.81 -12.36 -11.59
N ASP A 342 -0.29 -12.78 -10.43
CA ASP A 342 0.26 -11.87 -9.41
C ASP A 342 1.70 -11.46 -9.70
N TRP A 343 2.31 -12.05 -10.74
CA TRP A 343 3.65 -11.71 -11.19
C TRP A 343 3.59 -10.74 -12.36
N ILE A 344 4.37 -9.67 -12.27
CA ILE A 344 4.65 -8.84 -13.45
C ILE A 344 5.67 -9.61 -14.29
N ALA A 345 5.27 -9.97 -15.50
CA ALA A 345 6.11 -10.65 -16.47
C ALA A 345 6.46 -9.68 -17.61
N GLU A 346 7.75 -9.45 -17.83
CA GLU A 346 8.25 -8.51 -18.84
C GLU A 346 9.27 -9.20 -19.75
N GLU A 347 9.02 -9.11 -21.05
CA GLU A 347 10.02 -9.46 -22.04
C GLU A 347 10.96 -8.26 -22.23
N THR A 348 12.15 -8.36 -21.65
CA THR A 348 13.22 -7.43 -21.97
C THR A 348 14.05 -7.96 -23.14
N PRO A 349 13.91 -7.42 -24.38
CA PRO A 349 14.92 -7.63 -25.40
C PRO A 349 16.19 -6.90 -24.94
N PHE A 350 17.30 -7.62 -24.86
CA PHE A 350 18.59 -6.99 -24.62
C PHE A 350 19.20 -6.62 -25.97
N GLY A 351 19.48 -5.33 -26.15
CA GLY A 351 20.37 -4.84 -27.21
C GLY A 351 21.72 -4.45 -26.62
N HIS A 352 22.80 -4.55 -27.39
CA HIS A 352 24.08 -3.97 -26.97
C HIS A 352 23.94 -2.46 -26.79
N PHE A 353 24.48 -1.93 -25.69
CA PHE A 353 24.57 -0.49 -25.49
C PHE A 353 25.63 0.08 -26.45
N PRO A 354 25.34 1.21 -27.11
CA PRO A 354 26.19 1.76 -28.18
C PRO A 354 27.52 2.32 -27.68
N GLY A 355 27.76 2.34 -26.37
CA GLY A 355 28.99 2.81 -25.76
C GLY A 355 29.04 4.33 -25.55
N ILE A 356 30.13 4.77 -24.91
CA ILE A 356 30.33 6.15 -24.46
C ILE A 356 30.29 7.18 -25.61
N PHE A 357 30.60 6.78 -26.84
CA PHE A 357 30.58 7.66 -28.02
C PHE A 357 29.16 8.05 -28.47
N HIS A 358 28.13 7.40 -27.94
CA HIS A 358 26.73 7.73 -28.18
C HIS A 358 25.97 7.90 -26.85
N ALA A 359 26.49 8.76 -25.98
CA ALA A 359 26.03 8.92 -24.59
C ALA A 359 24.52 9.14 -24.45
N GLU A 360 23.89 10.01 -25.26
CA GLU A 360 22.44 10.25 -25.20
C GLU A 360 21.62 9.01 -25.59
N ARG A 361 22.02 8.35 -26.68
CA ARG A 361 21.37 7.11 -27.14
C ARG A 361 21.55 6.01 -26.10
N GLN A 362 22.73 5.88 -25.51
CA GLN A 362 22.99 4.94 -24.43
C GLN A 362 22.10 5.24 -23.21
N ALA A 363 22.02 6.50 -22.77
CA ALA A 363 21.19 6.89 -21.63
C ALA A 363 19.71 6.54 -21.85
N LYS A 364 19.19 6.82 -23.06
CA LYS A 364 17.82 6.45 -23.45
C LYS A 364 17.60 4.94 -23.43
N MET A 365 18.50 4.16 -24.05
CA MET A 365 18.39 2.70 -24.06
C MET A 365 18.50 2.08 -22.67
N VAL A 366 19.36 2.63 -21.80
CA VAL A 366 19.47 2.21 -20.40
C VAL A 366 18.18 2.50 -19.64
N GLN A 367 17.59 3.68 -19.83
CA GLN A 367 16.30 4.02 -19.22
C GLN A 367 15.19 3.07 -19.67
N GLU A 368 15.06 2.83 -20.98
CA GLU A 368 14.10 1.88 -21.54
C GLU A 368 14.33 0.45 -21.02
N TYR A 369 15.58 0.03 -20.86
CA TYR A 369 15.92 -1.28 -20.30
C TYR A 369 15.53 -1.39 -18.83
N ILE A 370 15.79 -0.34 -18.05
CA ILE A 370 15.43 -0.26 -16.62
C ILE A 370 13.91 -0.33 -16.47
N GLU A 371 13.18 0.44 -17.26
CA GLU A 371 11.72 0.38 -17.32
C GLU A 371 11.28 -1.03 -17.74
N LYS A 372 11.90 -1.71 -18.69
CA LYS A 372 11.46 -3.08 -19.01
C LYS A 372 11.87 -4.16 -18.00
N GLN A 373 12.38 -3.82 -16.80
CA GLN A 373 12.58 -4.82 -15.73
C GLN A 373 11.28 -5.10 -14.98
N ALA A 374 10.98 -6.37 -14.74
CA ALA A 374 9.80 -6.80 -13.98
C ALA A 374 9.71 -6.22 -12.56
N SER A 375 10.86 -5.93 -11.92
CA SER A 375 10.89 -5.32 -10.58
C SER A 375 10.70 -3.80 -10.59
N TYR A 376 10.82 -3.14 -11.75
CA TYR A 376 10.76 -1.67 -11.84
C TYR A 376 9.42 -1.10 -11.35
N PRO A 377 8.23 -1.63 -11.72
CA PRO A 377 6.96 -1.05 -11.28
C PRO A 377 6.82 -1.00 -9.77
N TYR A 378 7.32 -2.00 -9.04
CA TYR A 378 7.30 -2.02 -7.57
C TYR A 378 8.23 -0.97 -6.98
N LEU A 379 9.48 -0.90 -7.46
CA LEU A 379 10.45 0.06 -6.96
C LEU A 379 10.04 1.50 -7.29
N ARG A 380 9.46 1.72 -8.47
CA ARG A 380 8.87 3.00 -8.86
C ARG A 380 7.67 3.34 -8.00
N GLY A 381 6.78 2.38 -7.76
CA GLY A 381 5.62 2.53 -6.86
C GLY A 381 6.00 2.92 -5.44
N MET A 382 7.12 2.41 -4.91
CA MET A 382 7.68 2.85 -3.62
C MET A 382 8.12 4.33 -3.65
N ILE A 383 8.83 4.72 -4.71
CA ILE A 383 9.34 6.10 -4.89
C ILE A 383 8.18 7.10 -5.01
N ASP A 384 7.18 6.76 -5.82
CA ASP A 384 6.02 7.60 -6.08
C ASP A 384 5.00 7.62 -4.92
N GLY A 385 5.22 6.82 -3.88
CA GLY A 385 4.33 6.74 -2.71
C GLY A 385 3.07 5.89 -2.90
N ASN A 386 3.02 5.12 -3.99
CA ASN A 386 1.96 4.15 -4.27
C ASN A 386 2.09 2.87 -3.45
N ILE A 387 3.30 2.53 -3.00
CA ILE A 387 3.59 1.48 -2.03
C ILE A 387 4.12 2.15 -0.76
N THR A 388 3.43 1.94 0.34
CA THR A 388 3.75 2.50 1.65
C THR A 388 3.90 1.44 2.74
N SER A 389 3.49 0.20 2.49
CA SER A 389 3.77 -0.96 3.33
C SER A 389 5.16 -1.53 3.03
N GLN A 390 5.87 -1.95 4.07
CA GLN A 390 7.12 -2.69 3.91
C GLN A 390 6.85 -4.16 3.54
N GLY A 391 7.74 -4.74 2.72
CA GLY A 391 7.56 -6.08 2.17
C GLY A 391 8.82 -6.66 1.54
N VAL A 392 8.64 -7.71 0.75
CA VAL A 392 9.73 -8.49 0.14
C VAL A 392 9.53 -8.64 -1.36
N LEU A 393 10.63 -8.60 -2.11
CA LEU A 393 10.62 -8.77 -3.56
C LEU A 393 10.97 -10.22 -3.91
N PHE A 394 10.12 -10.87 -4.68
CA PHE A 394 10.42 -12.13 -5.34
C PHE A 394 10.71 -11.85 -6.81
N SER A 395 11.79 -12.39 -7.34
CA SER A 395 12.19 -12.18 -8.73
C SER A 395 12.77 -13.47 -9.30
N ARG A 396 12.37 -13.88 -10.50
CA ARG A 396 12.95 -15.09 -11.11
C ARG A 396 14.47 -15.00 -11.23
N TYR A 397 14.97 -13.85 -11.66
CA TYR A 397 16.39 -13.59 -11.80
C TYR A 397 16.86 -12.58 -10.76
N PHE A 398 18.12 -12.64 -10.36
CA PHE A 398 18.72 -11.59 -9.53
C PHE A 398 18.48 -10.20 -10.17
N PRO A 399 18.05 -9.17 -9.41
CA PRO A 399 17.80 -7.85 -9.97
C PRO A 399 19.01 -7.28 -10.70
N SER A 400 18.78 -6.73 -11.89
CA SER A 400 19.83 -6.17 -12.74
C SER A 400 20.63 -5.07 -12.02
N PRO A 401 21.97 -5.01 -12.15
CA PRO A 401 22.81 -3.94 -11.60
C PRO A 401 22.37 -2.52 -12.00
N LEU A 402 21.82 -2.35 -13.22
CA LEU A 402 21.22 -1.08 -13.66
C LEU A 402 20.04 -0.58 -12.79
N MET A 403 19.43 -1.47 -11.99
CA MET A 403 18.38 -1.12 -11.02
C MET A 403 18.94 -0.57 -9.70
N LYS A 404 20.27 -0.54 -9.51
CA LYS A 404 20.93 -0.12 -8.26
C LYS A 404 20.40 1.20 -7.70
N ARG A 405 20.24 2.23 -8.56
CA ARG A 405 19.71 3.54 -8.13
C ARG A 405 18.29 3.49 -7.55
N PHE A 406 17.49 2.52 -7.96
CA PHE A 406 16.14 2.31 -7.44
C PHE A 406 16.20 1.51 -6.15
N LEU A 407 16.87 0.36 -6.18
CA LEU A 407 17.01 -0.56 -5.04
C LEU A 407 17.60 0.11 -3.80
N LEU A 408 18.62 0.95 -4.00
CA LEU A 408 19.36 1.63 -2.93
C LEU A 408 18.88 3.06 -2.68
N SER A 409 17.80 3.50 -3.35
CA SER A 409 17.21 4.79 -3.02
C SER A 409 16.76 4.79 -1.56
N GLU A 410 16.90 5.94 -0.88
CA GLU A 410 16.44 6.12 0.51
C GLU A 410 14.98 5.66 0.67
N ILE A 411 14.16 5.99 -0.32
CA ILE A 411 12.74 5.64 -0.34
C ILE A 411 12.52 4.13 -0.51
N ALA A 412 13.10 3.50 -1.54
CA ALA A 412 12.81 2.09 -1.81
C ALA A 412 13.41 1.19 -0.72
N SER A 413 14.63 1.47 -0.24
CA SER A 413 15.26 0.71 0.85
C SER A 413 14.47 0.78 2.16
N HIS A 414 13.70 1.84 2.38
CA HIS A 414 12.76 1.91 3.49
C HIS A 414 11.62 0.88 3.37
N PHE A 415 11.14 0.54 2.16
CA PHE A 415 10.02 -0.38 1.96
C PHE A 415 10.43 -1.80 1.59
N LEU A 416 11.53 -1.96 0.86
CA LEU A 416 12.09 -3.25 0.45
C LEU A 416 12.92 -3.84 1.58
N LYS A 417 12.45 -4.93 2.18
CA LYS A 417 13.11 -5.55 3.34
C LYS A 417 13.86 -6.84 3.04
N ARG A 418 13.53 -7.53 1.96
CA ARG A 418 14.26 -8.72 1.48
C ARG A 418 14.10 -8.88 -0.02
N ILE A 419 15.08 -9.50 -0.66
CA ILE A 419 15.00 -9.96 -2.04
C ILE A 419 15.15 -11.48 -2.04
N TYR A 420 14.24 -12.18 -2.72
CA TYR A 420 14.32 -13.60 -3.02
C TYR A 420 14.46 -13.76 -4.52
N PHE A 421 15.41 -14.57 -4.96
CA PHE A 421 15.57 -14.90 -6.38
C PHE A 421 15.85 -16.38 -6.63
N GLU A 422 15.49 -16.85 -7.83
CA GLU A 422 15.62 -18.25 -8.22
C GLU A 422 16.92 -18.51 -9.00
N GLU A 423 17.24 -17.67 -9.99
CA GLU A 423 18.42 -17.82 -10.85
C GLU A 423 19.36 -16.61 -10.75
N PRO A 424 20.68 -16.81 -10.56
CA PRO A 424 21.66 -15.72 -10.48
C PRO A 424 21.66 -14.82 -11.72
N SER A 425 21.51 -15.38 -12.92
CA SER A 425 21.52 -14.61 -14.15
C SER A 425 20.74 -15.28 -15.26
N ARG A 426 19.91 -14.52 -15.97
CA ARG A 426 19.26 -15.00 -17.21
C ARG A 426 20.27 -15.41 -18.28
N ARG A 427 21.48 -14.83 -18.24
CA ARG A 427 22.50 -14.99 -19.31
C ARG A 427 23.60 -15.95 -18.93
N GLN A 428 24.11 -15.76 -17.73
CA GLN A 428 25.22 -16.54 -17.20
C GLN A 428 24.71 -17.76 -16.42
N GLY A 429 23.39 -17.97 -16.38
CA GLY A 429 22.76 -19.07 -15.64
C GLY A 429 23.07 -18.98 -14.15
N GLU A 430 23.81 -19.97 -13.66
CA GLU A 430 24.18 -20.14 -12.25
C GLU A 430 25.29 -19.17 -11.79
N TYR A 431 25.82 -18.32 -12.68
CA TYR A 431 26.95 -17.44 -12.35
C TYR A 431 26.55 -15.97 -12.23
N PHE A 432 27.11 -15.30 -11.22
CA PHE A 432 27.06 -13.85 -11.08
C PHE A 432 28.17 -13.16 -11.87
N THR A 433 27.82 -12.06 -12.52
CA THR A 433 28.81 -11.12 -13.07
C THR A 433 29.51 -10.34 -11.96
N GLN A 434 30.58 -9.62 -12.30
CA GLN A 434 31.25 -8.73 -11.36
C GLN A 434 30.31 -7.62 -10.86
N GLU A 435 29.46 -7.06 -11.74
CA GLU A 435 28.49 -6.04 -11.38
C GLU A 435 27.42 -6.57 -10.42
N ASP A 436 26.98 -7.82 -10.61
CA ASP A 436 26.02 -8.46 -9.71
C ASP A 436 26.61 -8.63 -8.30
N ARG A 437 27.88 -9.03 -8.20
CA ARG A 437 28.59 -9.16 -6.93
C ARG A 437 28.73 -7.83 -6.20
N ILE A 438 29.03 -6.76 -6.93
CA ILE A 438 29.08 -5.40 -6.37
C ILE A 438 27.69 -5.02 -5.83
N LEU A 439 26.63 -5.26 -6.59
CA LEU A 439 25.26 -4.98 -6.14
C LEU A 439 24.89 -5.78 -4.87
N LEU A 440 25.28 -7.05 -4.77
CA LEU A 440 25.06 -7.87 -3.57
C LEU A 440 25.72 -7.25 -2.33
N LEU A 441 26.96 -6.79 -2.45
CA LEU A 441 27.69 -6.11 -1.37
C LEU A 441 26.99 -4.81 -0.97
N ASP A 442 26.53 -4.03 -1.93
CA ASP A 442 25.82 -2.78 -1.64
C ASP A 442 24.47 -3.06 -0.96
N LEU A 443 23.70 -4.04 -1.43
CA LEU A 443 22.44 -4.45 -0.79
C LEU A 443 22.67 -4.88 0.66
N ALA A 444 23.73 -5.66 0.92
CA ALA A 444 24.12 -6.05 2.28
C ALA A 444 24.46 -4.84 3.16
N LYS A 445 25.25 -3.89 2.65
CA LYS A 445 25.60 -2.63 3.36
C LYS A 445 24.37 -1.77 3.67
N PHE A 446 23.38 -1.76 2.78
CA PHE A 446 22.11 -1.06 2.99
C PHE A 446 21.11 -1.85 3.86
N GLY A 447 21.51 -3.00 4.40
CA GLY A 447 20.67 -3.81 5.27
C GLY A 447 19.47 -4.44 4.54
N ILE A 448 19.63 -4.77 3.25
CA ILE A 448 18.63 -5.50 2.45
C ILE A 448 19.13 -6.95 2.25
N PRO A 449 18.69 -7.90 3.09
CA PRO A 449 18.99 -9.32 2.91
C PRO A 449 18.58 -9.84 1.53
N VAL A 450 19.48 -10.61 0.92
CA VAL A 450 19.26 -11.26 -0.37
C VAL A 450 19.32 -12.77 -0.19
N PHE A 451 18.31 -13.46 -0.68
CA PHE A 451 18.15 -14.90 -0.59
C PHE A 451 18.11 -15.54 -1.98
N TRP A 452 18.90 -16.60 -2.15
CA TRP A 452 18.88 -17.47 -3.31
C TRP A 452 18.08 -18.73 -2.99
N VAL A 453 17.02 -18.96 -3.78
CA VAL A 453 16.22 -20.19 -3.75
C VAL A 453 16.88 -21.20 -4.68
N ASP A 454 17.92 -21.86 -4.18
CA ASP A 454 18.71 -22.79 -4.99
C ASP A 454 17.97 -24.11 -5.16
N LYS A 455 17.39 -24.28 -6.36
CA LYS A 455 16.69 -25.51 -6.76
C LYS A 455 17.59 -26.73 -6.84
N ARG A 456 18.89 -26.55 -7.07
CA ARG A 456 19.83 -27.67 -7.25
C ARG A 456 20.13 -28.34 -5.91
N SER A 457 20.47 -27.55 -4.89
CA SER A 457 20.67 -28.07 -3.54
C SER A 457 19.35 -28.22 -2.75
N ASN A 458 18.25 -27.66 -3.26
CA ASN A 458 16.98 -27.54 -2.55
C ASN A 458 17.15 -26.80 -1.20
N MET A 459 18.00 -25.77 -1.21
CA MET A 459 18.29 -24.94 -0.04
C MET A 459 17.93 -23.48 -0.29
N LEU A 460 17.43 -22.84 0.76
CA LEU A 460 17.34 -21.38 0.82
C LEU A 460 18.66 -20.85 1.37
N LEU A 461 19.40 -20.09 0.57
CA LEU A 461 20.69 -19.53 0.95
C LEU A 461 20.57 -18.01 1.09
N GLN A 462 21.24 -17.41 2.07
CA GLN A 462 21.32 -15.97 2.26
C GLN A 462 22.72 -15.47 1.90
N PHE A 463 22.82 -14.34 1.21
CA PHE A 463 24.10 -13.66 1.00
C PHE A 463 24.59 -13.06 2.33
N ILE A 464 25.74 -13.55 2.81
CA ILE A 464 26.38 -13.10 4.04
C ILE A 464 27.78 -12.58 3.72
N THR A 465 28.08 -11.38 4.20
CA THR A 465 29.41 -10.77 4.15
C THR A 465 30.20 -11.13 5.40
N ARG A 466 31.53 -11.26 5.27
CA ARG A 466 32.42 -11.33 6.44
C ARG A 466 32.83 -9.91 6.85
N GLU A 467 32.99 -9.67 8.15
CA GLU A 467 33.19 -8.34 8.73
C GLU A 467 34.42 -7.58 8.19
N ASP A 468 35.42 -8.33 7.73
CA ASP A 468 36.71 -7.87 7.26
C ASP A 468 36.90 -7.97 5.73
N LYS A 469 35.87 -8.43 4.99
CA LYS A 469 36.02 -8.76 3.56
C LYS A 469 35.05 -8.00 2.67
N GLU A 470 35.59 -7.50 1.56
CA GLU A 470 34.81 -6.99 0.41
C GLU A 470 34.15 -8.12 -0.41
N ALA A 471 33.89 -9.26 0.22
CA ALA A 471 33.32 -10.44 -0.40
C ALA A 471 32.33 -11.13 0.53
N GLY A 472 31.32 -11.75 -0.06
CA GLY A 472 30.33 -12.55 0.65
C GLY A 472 30.01 -13.83 -0.11
N MET A 473 29.31 -14.74 0.56
CA MET A 473 28.85 -16.00 -0.02
C MET A 473 27.39 -16.24 0.33
N PHE A 474 26.73 -17.05 -0.50
CA PHE A 474 25.42 -17.58 -0.20
C PHE A 474 25.57 -18.76 0.75
N VAL A 475 25.00 -18.65 1.95
CA VAL A 475 25.09 -19.66 3.01
C VAL A 475 23.72 -19.96 3.58
N PRO A 476 23.46 -21.16 4.10
CA PRO A 476 22.21 -21.45 4.79
C PRO A 476 22.03 -20.48 5.98
N PRO A 477 20.84 -19.87 6.18
CA PRO A 477 20.64 -18.90 7.26
C PRO A 477 21.01 -19.43 8.65
N SER A 478 20.78 -20.72 8.90
CA SER A 478 21.15 -21.39 10.16
C SER A 478 22.66 -21.51 10.39
N GLN A 479 23.48 -21.33 9.35
CA GLN A 479 24.94 -21.42 9.39
C GLN A 479 25.61 -20.04 9.23
N ALA A 480 24.84 -18.95 9.26
CA ALA A 480 25.40 -17.61 9.05
C ALA A 480 26.43 -17.22 10.13
N GLU A 481 26.16 -17.54 11.40
CA GLU A 481 27.11 -17.30 12.49
C GLU A 481 28.37 -18.16 12.37
N ASP A 482 28.20 -19.43 11.96
CA ASP A 482 29.31 -20.35 11.74
C ASP A 482 30.20 -19.86 10.60
N PHE A 483 29.61 -19.41 9.49
CA PHE A 483 30.32 -18.85 8.35
C PHE A 483 31.12 -17.60 8.72
N TYR A 484 30.54 -16.74 9.55
CA TYR A 484 31.18 -15.52 10.02
C TYR A 484 32.46 -15.83 10.81
N LYS A 485 32.43 -16.87 11.67
CA LYS A 485 33.58 -17.29 12.50
C LYS A 485 34.52 -18.28 11.81
N ALA A 486 34.19 -18.74 10.60
CA ALA A 486 34.89 -19.83 9.97
C ALA A 486 36.29 -19.47 9.46
N THR A 487 37.20 -20.43 9.58
CA THR A 487 38.47 -20.45 8.83
C THR A 487 38.22 -21.03 7.44
N ALA A 488 38.60 -20.27 6.41
CA ALA A 488 38.48 -20.70 5.03
C ALA A 488 39.73 -21.45 4.58
N ILE A 489 39.53 -22.64 4.01
CA ILE A 489 40.57 -23.45 3.38
C ILE A 489 40.32 -23.39 1.88
N GLY A 490 41.23 -22.77 1.15
CA GLY A 490 41.21 -22.72 -0.30
C GLY A 490 41.90 -23.95 -0.87
N VAL A 491 41.20 -24.71 -1.72
CA VAL A 491 41.81 -25.80 -2.49
C VAL A 491 41.85 -25.40 -3.96
N TYR A 492 43.06 -25.42 -4.52
CA TYR A 492 43.33 -25.05 -5.90
C TYR A 492 43.95 -26.24 -6.62
N GLY A 493 43.43 -26.53 -7.82
CA GLY A 493 43.92 -27.62 -8.66
C GLY A 493 43.69 -27.32 -10.13
N SER A 494 44.44 -28.01 -10.99
CA SER A 494 44.37 -27.81 -12.44
C SER A 494 43.26 -28.65 -13.05
N HIS A 495 42.39 -28.03 -13.85
CA HIS A 495 41.42 -28.74 -14.69
C HIS A 495 42.08 -29.59 -15.79
N LEU A 496 43.32 -29.26 -16.18
CA LEU A 496 44.01 -29.87 -17.32
C LEU A 496 44.62 -31.25 -17.00
N ILE A 497 44.75 -31.58 -15.71
CA ILE A 497 45.31 -32.85 -15.26
C ILE A 497 44.18 -33.58 -14.54
N PRO A 498 43.41 -34.44 -15.22
CA PRO A 498 42.47 -35.33 -14.53
C PRO A 498 43.28 -36.23 -13.61
N GLY A 499 43.12 -36.06 -12.31
CA GLY A 499 43.77 -36.90 -11.30
C GLY A 499 42.75 -37.54 -10.39
N GLY A 500 43.06 -38.75 -9.90
CA GLY A 500 42.27 -39.45 -8.89
C GLY A 500 42.53 -38.92 -7.48
N TYR A 501 42.55 -37.59 -7.30
CA TYR A 501 42.92 -36.94 -6.03
C TYR A 501 41.83 -36.99 -4.95
N GLU A 502 40.69 -37.62 -5.24
CA GLU A 502 39.55 -37.69 -4.31
C GLU A 502 39.97 -38.28 -2.97
N LYS A 503 40.81 -39.32 -2.97
CA LYS A 503 41.28 -39.96 -1.75
C LYS A 503 42.23 -39.04 -0.98
N GLU A 504 43.17 -38.41 -1.66
CA GLU A 504 44.13 -37.50 -1.06
C GLU A 504 43.44 -36.26 -0.46
N ILE A 505 42.43 -35.73 -1.13
CA ILE A 505 41.61 -34.62 -0.64
C ILE A 505 40.76 -35.06 0.57
N TYR A 506 40.19 -36.27 0.52
CA TYR A 506 39.47 -36.83 1.65
C TYR A 506 40.38 -37.01 2.87
N ASP A 507 41.56 -37.61 2.68
CA ASP A 507 42.55 -37.83 3.71
C ASP A 507 43.06 -36.49 4.29
N LEU A 508 43.25 -35.47 3.45
CA LEU A 508 43.59 -34.11 3.87
C LEU A 508 42.51 -33.51 4.79
N PHE A 509 41.24 -33.56 4.38
CA PHE A 509 40.16 -32.98 5.19
C PHE A 509 39.91 -33.76 6.47
N LYS A 510 40.04 -35.10 6.44
CA LYS A 510 39.97 -35.93 7.63
C LYS A 510 41.09 -35.58 8.61
N GLY A 511 42.32 -35.49 8.13
CA GLY A 511 43.47 -35.08 8.96
C GLY A 511 43.30 -33.68 9.53
N LEU A 512 42.75 -32.73 8.77
CA LEU A 512 42.46 -31.38 9.27
C LEU A 512 41.39 -31.37 10.37
N LEU A 513 40.36 -32.22 10.27
CA LEU A 513 39.35 -32.37 11.32
C LEU A 513 39.92 -33.00 12.58
N GLU A 514 40.78 -34.02 12.45
CA GLU A 514 41.48 -34.65 13.57
C GLU A 514 42.42 -33.66 14.27
N LEU A 515 43.21 -32.92 13.48
CA LEU A 515 44.20 -31.95 13.97
C LEU A 515 43.57 -30.83 14.82
N LYS A 516 42.32 -30.45 14.54
CA LYS A 516 41.59 -29.46 15.36
C LYS A 516 41.43 -29.86 16.82
N HIS A 517 41.43 -31.16 17.12
CA HIS A 517 41.31 -31.64 18.49
C HIS A 517 42.65 -31.60 19.25
N GLU A 518 43.77 -31.54 18.53
CA GLU A 518 45.12 -31.57 19.09
C GLU A 518 45.76 -30.17 19.14
N VAL A 519 45.31 -29.26 18.26
CA VAL A 519 45.89 -27.92 18.10
C VAL A 519 45.01 -26.86 18.76
N ASN A 520 45.64 -26.01 19.57
CA ASN A 520 44.99 -24.82 20.17
C ASN A 520 45.46 -23.55 19.44
N HIS A 521 45.11 -23.43 18.15
CA HIS A 521 45.44 -22.25 17.33
C HIS A 521 44.21 -21.35 17.12
N PRO A 522 44.35 -20.01 17.08
CA PRO A 522 43.21 -19.11 16.89
C PRO A 522 42.36 -19.40 15.64
N LEU A 523 42.99 -19.88 14.57
CA LEU A 523 42.33 -20.25 13.31
C LEU A 523 42.05 -21.75 13.14
N LEU A 524 42.48 -22.59 14.10
CA LEU A 524 42.31 -24.05 14.01
C LEU A 524 42.31 -24.64 15.43
N ASN A 525 41.12 -24.83 15.97
CA ASN A 525 40.88 -25.43 17.29
C ASN A 525 39.54 -26.20 17.29
N PRO A 526 39.16 -26.88 18.39
CA PRO A 526 37.97 -27.72 18.41
C PRO A 526 36.66 -26.98 18.12
N THR A 527 36.62 -25.67 18.39
CA THR A 527 35.42 -24.82 18.22
C THR A 527 35.39 -24.05 16.89
N THR A 528 36.47 -24.04 16.11
CA THR A 528 36.54 -23.29 14.85
C THR A 528 35.76 -23.98 13.76
N THR A 529 34.80 -23.33 13.10
CA THR A 529 34.19 -23.89 11.88
C THR A 529 35.17 -23.81 10.71
N LEU A 530 35.26 -24.88 9.91
CA LEU A 530 36.05 -24.88 8.67
C LEU A 530 35.13 -24.78 7.46
N ILE A 531 35.48 -23.95 6.48
CA ILE A 531 34.80 -23.87 5.19
C ILE A 531 35.76 -24.14 4.05
N LEU A 532 35.31 -24.87 3.04
CA LEU A 532 36.06 -25.14 1.82
C LEU A 532 35.71 -24.11 0.75
N VAL A 533 36.72 -23.53 0.13
CA VAL A 533 36.58 -22.62 -1.01
C VAL A 533 37.34 -23.19 -2.20
N THR A 534 36.67 -23.29 -3.35
CA THR A 534 37.27 -23.76 -4.60
C THR A 534 37.02 -22.76 -5.74
N GLY A 535 37.69 -22.96 -6.88
CA GLY A 535 37.46 -22.19 -8.09
C GLY A 535 36.18 -22.58 -8.86
N GLY A 536 35.46 -23.63 -8.44
CA GLY A 536 34.25 -24.12 -9.09
C GLY A 536 34.45 -24.82 -10.45
N GLY A 537 35.72 -25.01 -10.88
CA GLY A 537 36.06 -25.77 -12.08
C GLY A 537 36.12 -27.29 -11.80
N PRO A 538 35.96 -28.15 -12.81
CA PRO A 538 36.12 -29.60 -12.65
C PRO A 538 37.60 -30.01 -12.52
N GLY A 539 37.87 -31.23 -12.08
CA GLY A 539 39.15 -31.93 -12.32
C GLY A 539 40.03 -32.20 -11.08
N ALA A 540 39.94 -31.37 -10.04
CA ALA A 540 40.63 -31.56 -8.77
C ALA A 540 39.65 -31.71 -7.62
#